data_AF-J7S4D4-F1
#
_entry.id   AF-J7S4D4-F1
#
_cell.length_a   1.000
_cell.length_b   1.000
_cell.length_c   1.000
_cell.angle_alpha   90.00
_cell.angle_beta   90.00
_cell.angle_gamma   90.00
#
_symmetry.space_group_name_H-M   'P 1'
#
loop_
_entity.id
_entity.type
_entity.pdbx_description
1 polymer ?
#
loop_
_entity_poly.entity_id
_entity_poly.type
_entity_poly.pdbx_seq_one_letter_code
_entity_poly.pdbx_strand_id
1 'polypeptide(L)'
;MAYEELFKDLQSTATVGPIIALDLQPRYAMVAAIVTLLLGSFALVVLYSNEGNKLSLSKISKYTLLSGLASVFFALATIFTSNSFGVYV
;
A
#
# COMPACT_ATOMS: atom_id res chain seq x y z
N MET A 1 21.12 9.17 31.80
CA MET A 1 19.89 9.93 32.13
C MET A 1 19.32 9.37 33.40
N ALA A 2 19.10 10.20 34.40
CA ALA A 2 18.39 9.79 35.60
C ALA A 2 16.90 9.64 35.27
N TYR A 3 16.19 8.74 35.97
CA TYR A 3 14.75 8.50 35.76
C TYR A 3 13.93 9.80 35.77
N GLU A 4 14.29 10.74 36.65
CA GLU A 4 13.59 12.01 36.79
C GLU A 4 13.77 12.96 35.59
N GLU A 5 14.92 12.90 34.92
CA GLU A 5 15.15 13.66 33.68
C GLU A 5 14.32 13.08 32.54
N LEU A 6 14.28 11.75 32.42
CA LEU A 6 13.47 11.06 31.41
C LEU A 6 11.97 11.34 31.62
N PHE A 7 11.50 11.34 32.88
CA PHE A 7 10.11 11.60 33.21
C PHE A 7 9.68 13.03 32.88
N LYS A 8 10.54 14.03 33.17
CA LYS A 8 10.30 15.43 32.79
C LYS A 8 10.25 15.60 31.28
N ASP A 9 11.17 14.97 30.55
CA ASP A 9 11.18 14.98 29.08
C ASP A 9 9.92 14.34 28.49
N LEU A 10 9.49 13.18 29.02
CA LEU A 10 8.33 12.45 28.52
C LEU A 10 7.02 13.22 28.73
N GLN A 11 6.88 13.95 29.85
CA GLN A 11 5.72 14.82 30.08
C GLN A 11 5.71 16.08 29.21
N SER A 12 6.89 16.57 28.83
CA SER A 12 7.04 17.75 27.98
C SER A 12 6.88 17.46 26.48
N THR A 13 6.93 16.18 26.09
CA THR A 13 6.87 15.75 24.69
C THR A 13 5.43 15.57 24.22
N ALA A 14 5.11 16.07 23.03
CA ALA A 14 3.80 15.87 22.41
C ALA A 14 3.51 14.38 22.20
N THR A 15 2.28 13.95 22.52
CA THR A 15 1.82 12.58 22.28
C THR A 15 1.89 12.26 20.79
N VAL A 16 2.54 11.15 20.44
CA VAL A 16 2.58 10.66 19.06
C VAL A 16 1.18 10.18 18.67
N GLY A 17 0.50 10.95 17.83
CA GLY A 17 -0.76 10.54 17.22
C GLY A 17 -0.53 9.55 16.07
N PRO A 18 -1.51 8.69 15.76
CA PRO A 18 -1.41 7.81 14.61
C PRO A 18 -1.42 8.63 13.31
N ILE A 19 -0.58 8.25 12.33
CA ILE A 19 -0.55 8.86 11.00
C ILE A 19 -1.91 8.66 10.30
N ILE A 20 -2.52 7.48 10.48
CA ILE A 20 -3.87 7.16 10.01
C ILE A 20 -4.62 6.49 11.16
N ALA A 21 -5.76 7.07 11.53
CA ALA A 21 -6.61 6.54 12.58
C ALA A 21 -7.12 5.12 12.22
N LEU A 22 -7.10 4.21 13.20
CA LEU A 22 -7.37 2.78 12.99
C LEU A 22 -8.80 2.51 12.49
N ASP A 23 -9.76 3.35 12.88
CA ASP A 23 -11.17 3.29 12.47
C ASP A 23 -11.36 3.52 10.96
N LEU A 24 -10.45 4.26 10.32
CA LEU A 24 -10.49 4.53 8.88
C LEU A 24 -9.70 3.53 8.05
N GLN A 25 -8.74 2.80 8.65
CA GLN A 25 -7.88 1.85 7.93
C GLN A 25 -8.64 0.78 7.13
N PRO A 26 -9.77 0.20 7.61
CA PRO A 26 -10.55 -0.77 6.82
C PRO A 26 -11.10 -0.18 5.51
N ARG A 27 -11.48 1.11 5.52
CA ARG A 27 -11.99 1.80 4.33
C ARG A 27 -10.87 2.00 3.31
N TYR A 28 -9.70 2.44 3.78
CA TYR A 28 -8.52 2.60 2.93
C TYR A 28 -8.02 1.25 2.37
N ALA A 29 -8.05 0.19 3.19
CA ALA A 29 -7.73 -1.17 2.77
C ALA A 29 -8.60 -1.61 1.59
N MET A 30 -9.93 -1.42 1.70
CA MET A 30 -10.87 -1.79 0.65
C MET A 30 -10.64 -0.99 -0.64
N VAL A 31 -10.46 0.32 -0.55
CA VAL A 31 -10.19 1.16 -1.73
C VAL A 31 -8.87 0.76 -2.40
N ALA A 32 -7.81 0.57 -1.62
CA ALA A 32 -6.50 0.15 -2.15
C ALA A 32 -6.57 -1.25 -2.79
N ALA A 33 -7.34 -2.17 -2.21
CA ALA A 33 -7.55 -3.50 -2.78
C ALA A 33 -8.29 -3.43 -4.13
N ILE A 34 -9.36 -2.63 -4.24
CA ILE A 34 -10.09 -2.43 -5.50
C ILE A 34 -9.17 -1.84 -6.57
N VAL A 35 -8.41 -0.79 -6.24
CA VAL A 35 -7.46 -0.16 -7.17
C VAL A 35 -6.39 -1.14 -7.63
N THR A 36 -5.85 -1.94 -6.71
CA THR A 36 -4.88 -2.99 -7.02
C THR A 36 -5.45 -3.99 -8.01
N LEU A 37 -6.68 -4.44 -7.78
CA LEU A 37 -7.33 -5.45 -8.61
C LEU A 37 -7.58 -4.90 -10.02
N LEU A 38 -8.03 -3.66 -10.14
CA LEU A 38 -8.18 -2.99 -11.44
C LEU A 38 -6.85 -2.85 -12.18
N LEU A 39 -5.81 -2.35 -11.53
CA LEU A 39 -4.48 -2.16 -12.14
C LEU A 39 -3.85 -3.49 -12.53
N GLY A 40 -3.94 -4.51 -11.67
CA GLY A 40 -3.44 -5.86 -11.93
C GLY A 40 -4.17 -6.53 -13.08
N SER A 41 -5.50 -6.47 -13.11
CA SER A 41 -6.31 -6.98 -14.23
C SER A 41 -5.95 -6.27 -15.53
N PHE A 42 -5.80 -4.94 -15.51
CA PHE A 42 -5.42 -4.19 -16.71
C PHE A 42 -4.00 -4.52 -17.17
N ALA A 43 -3.06 -4.75 -16.24
CA ALA A 43 -1.71 -5.20 -16.57
C ALA A 43 -1.74 -6.54 -17.33
N LEU A 44 -2.56 -7.50 -16.87
CA LEU A 44 -2.72 -8.79 -17.55
C LEU A 44 -3.36 -8.62 -18.93
N VAL A 45 -4.39 -7.78 -19.07
CA VAL A 45 -5.00 -7.48 -20.37
C VAL A 45 -3.98 -6.90 -21.35
N VAL A 46 -3.13 -5.96 -20.89
CA VAL A 46 -2.04 -5.40 -21.69
C VAL A 46 -1.07 -6.49 -22.13
N LEU A 47 -0.74 -7.46 -21.27
CA LEU A 47 0.17 -8.56 -21.59
C LEU A 47 -0.44 -9.57 -22.58
N TYR A 48 -1.72 -9.90 -22.44
CA TYR A 48 -2.42 -10.91 -23.24
C TYR A 48 -3.15 -10.36 -24.48
N SER A 49 -3.18 -9.04 -24.68
CA SER A 49 -3.74 -8.42 -25.89
C SER A 49 -3.11 -9.00 -27.17
N ASN A 50 -3.94 -9.32 -28.17
CA ASN A 50 -3.54 -9.90 -29.46
C ASN A 50 -2.94 -8.89 -30.46
N GLU A 51 -2.83 -7.61 -30.11
CA GLU A 51 -2.16 -6.62 -30.97
C GLU A 51 -0.66 -6.94 -31.07
N GLY A 52 -0.26 -7.52 -32.21
CA GLY A 52 1.13 -7.83 -32.52
C GLY A 52 1.66 -8.99 -31.68
N ASN A 53 1.59 -10.19 -32.22
CA ASN A 53 1.93 -11.49 -31.60
C ASN A 53 3.43 -11.66 -31.20
N LYS A 54 4.19 -10.58 -31.07
CA LYS A 54 5.60 -10.53 -30.65
C LYS A 54 5.70 -9.75 -29.33
N LEU A 55 6.53 -10.25 -28.42
CA LEU A 55 6.90 -9.54 -27.20
C LEU A 55 7.61 -8.22 -27.58
N SER A 56 6.85 -7.13 -27.69
CA SER A 56 7.39 -5.81 -28.00
C SER A 56 7.88 -5.14 -26.72
N LEU A 57 9.01 -4.42 -26.80
CA LEU A 57 9.54 -3.59 -25.72
C LEU A 57 8.49 -2.62 -25.15
N SER A 58 7.59 -2.10 -26.00
CA SER A 58 6.48 -1.24 -25.60
C SER A 58 5.43 -1.96 -24.74
N LYS A 59 5.21 -3.26 -24.99
CA LYS A 59 4.26 -4.08 -24.22
C LYS A 59 4.83 -4.40 -22.84
N ILE A 60 6.12 -4.75 -22.78
CA ILE A 60 6.83 -5.01 -21.54
C ILE A 60 6.90 -3.75 -20.67
N SER A 61 7.26 -2.59 -21.24
CA SER A 61 7.34 -1.35 -20.46
C SER A 61 5.99 -0.94 -19.86
N LYS A 62 4.90 -1.04 -20.63
CA LYS A 62 3.55 -0.78 -20.12
C LYS A 62 3.14 -1.76 -19.03
N TYR A 63 3.41 -3.06 -19.22
CA TYR A 63 3.14 -4.09 -18.22
C TYR A 63 3.92 -3.82 -16.92
N THR A 64 5.22 -3.55 -17.01
CA THR A 64 6.07 -3.28 -15.85
C THR A 64 5.61 -2.04 -15.09
N LEU A 65 5.21 -0.97 -15.78
CA LEU A 65 4.68 0.24 -15.13
C LEU A 65 3.35 -0.03 -14.40
N LEU A 66 2.40 -0.69 -15.07
CA LEU A 66 1.11 -1.02 -14.46
C LEU A 66 1.26 -2.00 -13.28
N SER A 67 2.08 -3.04 -13.46
CA SER A 67 2.36 -4.03 -12.43
C SER A 67 3.09 -3.40 -11.23
N GLY A 68 4.05 -2.51 -11.49
CA GLY A 68 4.73 -1.74 -10.44
C GLY A 68 3.76 -0.89 -9.63
N LEU A 69 2.86 -0.16 -10.29
CA LEU A 69 1.82 0.60 -9.61
C LEU A 69 0.87 -0.29 -8.81
N ALA A 70 0.40 -1.39 -9.41
CA ALA A 70 -0.46 -2.36 -8.73
C ALA A 70 0.21 -2.93 -7.46
N SER A 71 1.51 -3.23 -7.53
CA SER A 71 2.29 -3.74 -6.40
C SER A 71 2.35 -2.76 -5.22
N VAL A 72 2.51 -1.46 -5.49
CA VAL A 72 2.50 -0.42 -4.43
C VAL A 72 1.14 -0.38 -3.73
N PHE A 73 0.05 -0.36 -4.50
CA PHE A 73 -1.30 -0.38 -3.91
C PHE A 73 -1.59 -1.70 -3.17
N PHE A 74 -1.05 -2.82 -3.65
CA PHE A 74 -1.19 -4.11 -2.99
C PHE A 74 -0.51 -4.12 -1.62
N ALA A 75 0.70 -3.56 -1.53
CA ALA A 75 1.42 -3.45 -0.27
C ALA A 75 0.64 -2.59 0.75
N LEU A 76 0.14 -1.43 0.31
CA LEU A 76 -0.70 -0.57 1.16
C LEU A 76 -1.99 -1.25 1.61
N ALA A 77 -2.68 -1.92 0.69
CA ALA A 77 -3.88 -2.70 1.00
C ALA A 77 -3.58 -3.76 2.05
N THR A 78 -2.46 -4.48 1.92
CA THR A 78 -2.05 -5.55 2.85
C THR A 78 -1.74 -4.98 4.24
N ILE A 79 -1.02 -3.86 4.34
CA ILE A 79 -0.72 -3.22 5.63
C ILE A 79 -2.00 -2.79 6.34
N PHE A 80 -2.88 -2.05 5.65
CA PHE A 80 -4.14 -1.59 6.25
C PHE A 80 -5.08 -2.75 6.60
N THR A 81 -5.08 -3.80 5.79
CA THR A 81 -5.86 -5.02 6.07
C THR A 81 -5.32 -5.75 7.30
N SER A 82 -4.00 -5.92 7.40
CA SER A 82 -3.35 -6.58 8.55
C SER A 82 -3.65 -5.85 9.87
N ASN A 83 -3.55 -4.53 9.86
CA ASN A 83 -3.89 -3.69 11.00
C ASN A 83 -5.38 -3.73 11.33
N SER A 84 -6.25 -3.79 10.32
CA SER A 84 -7.71 -3.89 10.50
C SER A 84 -8.14 -5.23 11.12
N PHE A 85 -7.39 -6.31 10.86
CA PHE A 85 -7.60 -7.61 11.49
C PHE A 85 -6.95 -7.74 12.89
N GLY A 86 -6.29 -6.68 13.37
CA GLY A 86 -5.69 -6.66 14.70
C GLY A 86 -4.41 -7.48 14.83
N VAL A 87 -3.79 -7.87 13.72
CA VAL A 87 -2.47 -8.52 13.73
C VAL A 87 -1.37 -7.51 14.05
N TYR A 88 -1.60 -6.23 13.69
CA TYR A 88 -0.73 -5.06 13.86
C TYR A 88 0.69 -5.29 13.33
N VAL A 89 1.05 -4.57 12.27
CA VAL A 89 2.44 -4.51 11.75
C VAL A 89 3.13 -3.26 12.26
#